data_AF-R5Q2T1-F1
#
_entry.id   AF-R5Q2T1-F1
#
_cell.length_a   1.000
_cell.length_b   1.000
_cell.length_c   1.000
_cell.angle_alpha   90.00
_cell.angle_beta   90.00
_cell.angle_gamma   90.00
#
_symmetry.space_group_name_H-M   'P 1'
#
loop_
_entity.id
_entity.type
_entity.pdbx_description
1 polymer ?
#
loop_
_entity_poly.entity_id
_entity_poly.type
_entity_poly.pdbx_seq_one_letter_code
_entity_poly.pdbx_strand_id
1 'polypeptide(L)'
;MGVFDFFNRKDIHRQQDRRVQELYDRASETSPIAKRILEQAVNNGIKISMMSGMDAIGTYDDAKRSIFLNPEMSDEILMTTLVHEARHSDQSVYYTSTNTIESAIKVNRAMEADAMAVQCAAAFEMRISDPAIFSEFKGKHPLIAKAYEAEIKSSKDTQKALSSAFKAWYSDEKYVDSYDHDVACFMKKHYSPSRSLRSVSDRDLVMNLCPYMRNDKDFFASKEANTMNREVYDAARKIETDKMPSSRKVKRTSLDTMYVKESDGKVTPPLDRSYPQMQRMTVQNMAARLGRLSSR
;
A
#
# COMPACT_ATOMS: atom_id res chain seq x y z
N MET A 1 40.82 -11.58 -14.19
CA MET A 1 39.36 -11.57 -13.91
C MET A 1 38.61 -11.19 -15.18
N GLY A 2 38.70 -12.00 -16.23
CA GLY A 2 38.28 -11.60 -17.58
C GLY A 2 37.60 -12.74 -18.33
N VAL A 3 36.63 -12.38 -19.16
CA VAL A 3 35.89 -13.22 -20.12
C VAL A 3 34.85 -14.16 -19.50
N PHE A 4 35.18 -15.02 -18.52
CA PHE A 4 34.20 -15.96 -17.94
C PHE A 4 33.03 -15.26 -17.21
N ASP A 5 33.33 -14.16 -16.53
CA ASP A 5 32.34 -13.40 -15.74
C ASP A 5 31.37 -12.58 -16.61
N PHE A 6 31.77 -12.26 -17.86
CA PHE A 6 30.99 -11.44 -18.77
C PHE A 6 29.93 -12.24 -19.55
N PHE A 7 30.25 -13.48 -19.96
CA PHE A 7 29.27 -14.38 -20.57
C PHE A 7 28.20 -14.79 -19.57
N ASN A 8 28.58 -15.12 -18.35
CA ASN A 8 27.65 -15.51 -17.29
C ASN A 8 26.64 -14.39 -16.95
N ARG A 9 27.11 -13.13 -16.84
CA ARG A 9 26.20 -11.99 -16.58
C ARG A 9 25.19 -11.76 -17.71
N LYS A 10 25.60 -11.88 -18.97
CA LYS A 10 24.67 -11.71 -20.12
C LYS A 10 23.59 -12.79 -20.13
N ASP A 11 23.95 -14.04 -19.83
CA ASP A 11 22.99 -15.14 -19.78
C ASP A 11 22.05 -15.02 -18.57
N ILE A 12 22.56 -14.61 -17.40
CA ILE A 12 21.74 -14.31 -16.21
C ILE A 12 20.72 -13.19 -16.51
N HIS A 13 21.15 -12.09 -17.12
CA HIS A 13 20.24 -10.99 -17.49
C HIS A 13 19.18 -11.46 -18.49
N ARG A 14 19.57 -12.24 -19.51
CA ARG A 14 18.62 -12.81 -20.48
C ARG A 14 17.60 -13.76 -19.84
N GLN A 15 18.03 -14.57 -18.88
CA GLN A 15 17.15 -15.47 -18.12
C GLN A 15 16.19 -14.67 -17.23
N GLN A 16 16.67 -13.60 -16.59
CA GLN A 16 15.83 -12.70 -15.80
C GLN A 16 14.77 -12.02 -16.67
N ASP A 17 15.13 -11.54 -17.87
CA ASP A 17 14.20 -10.94 -18.82
C ASP A 17 13.13 -11.95 -19.27
N ARG A 18 13.54 -13.20 -19.55
CA ARG A 18 12.61 -14.28 -19.93
C ARG A 18 11.63 -14.61 -18.80
N ARG A 19 12.13 -14.72 -17.56
CA ARG A 19 11.28 -15.02 -16.39
C ARG A 19 10.28 -13.91 -16.12
N VAL A 20 10.67 -12.64 -16.26
CA VAL A 20 9.74 -11.51 -16.15
C VAL A 20 8.62 -11.61 -17.18
N GLN A 21 8.98 -11.92 -18.44
CA GLN A 21 8.00 -12.10 -19.51
C GLN A 21 7.04 -13.27 -19.20
N GLU A 22 7.57 -14.41 -18.77
CA GLU A 22 6.76 -15.58 -18.38
C GLU A 22 5.80 -15.27 -17.22
N LEU A 23 6.24 -14.53 -16.20
CA LEU A 23 5.37 -14.09 -15.09
C LEU A 23 4.26 -13.15 -15.57
N TYR A 24 4.61 -12.18 -16.41
CA TYR A 24 3.65 -11.23 -16.99
C TYR A 24 2.59 -11.95 -17.83
N ASP A 25 3.02 -12.82 -18.74
CA ASP A 25 2.15 -13.53 -19.67
C ASP A 25 1.22 -14.48 -18.91
N ARG A 26 1.77 -15.32 -18.03
CA ARG A 26 0.97 -16.26 -17.22
C ARG A 26 -0.07 -15.53 -16.37
N ALA A 27 0.31 -14.43 -15.72
CA ALA A 27 -0.64 -13.68 -14.89
C ALA A 27 -1.75 -13.05 -15.75
N SER A 28 -1.39 -12.46 -16.89
CA SER A 28 -2.32 -11.84 -17.82
C SER A 28 -3.26 -12.84 -18.51
N GLU A 29 -2.80 -14.05 -18.79
CA GLU A 29 -3.61 -15.10 -19.41
C GLU A 29 -4.61 -15.73 -18.43
N THR A 30 -4.25 -15.79 -17.14
CA THR A 30 -5.01 -16.54 -16.14
C THR A 30 -5.85 -15.67 -15.20
N SER A 31 -5.69 -14.35 -15.25
CA SER A 31 -6.50 -13.39 -14.51
C SER A 31 -6.82 -12.14 -15.33
N PRO A 32 -8.10 -11.90 -15.67
CA PRO A 32 -8.53 -10.63 -16.26
C PRO A 32 -8.16 -9.39 -15.43
N ILE A 33 -8.17 -9.51 -14.09
CA ILE A 33 -7.74 -8.42 -13.20
C ILE A 33 -6.24 -8.16 -13.36
N ALA A 34 -5.41 -9.20 -13.32
CA ALA A 34 -3.97 -9.08 -13.53
C ALA A 34 -3.68 -8.47 -14.90
N LYS A 35 -4.26 -9.01 -15.97
CA LYS A 35 -4.10 -8.49 -17.33
C LYS A 35 -4.32 -6.99 -17.41
N ARG A 36 -5.48 -6.52 -16.92
CA ARG A 36 -5.82 -5.09 -16.96
C ARG A 36 -4.78 -4.23 -16.25
N ILE A 37 -4.36 -4.63 -15.05
CA ILE A 37 -3.41 -3.86 -14.23
C ILE A 37 -2.02 -3.87 -14.87
N LEU A 38 -1.56 -5.02 -15.37
CA LEU A 38 -0.25 -5.18 -15.96
C LEU A 38 -0.13 -4.47 -17.31
N GLU A 39 -1.13 -4.59 -18.18
CA GLU A 39 -1.19 -3.85 -19.45
C GLU A 39 -1.21 -2.34 -19.19
N GLN A 40 -1.96 -1.88 -18.20
CA GLN A 40 -1.99 -0.47 -17.84
C GLN A 40 -0.62 0.04 -17.36
N ALA A 41 0.08 -0.72 -16.51
CA ALA A 41 1.42 -0.34 -16.04
C ALA A 41 2.41 -0.25 -17.20
N VAL A 42 2.41 -1.24 -18.10
CA VAL A 42 3.28 -1.24 -19.29
C VAL A 42 2.93 -0.10 -20.25
N ASN A 43 1.64 0.16 -20.48
CA ASN A 43 1.17 1.28 -21.31
C ASN A 43 1.56 2.65 -20.72
N ASN A 44 1.64 2.74 -19.39
CA ASN A 44 2.18 3.89 -18.68
C ASN A 44 3.72 3.95 -18.74
N GLY A 45 4.40 3.04 -19.42
CA GLY A 45 5.86 3.02 -19.55
C GLY A 45 6.58 2.56 -18.29
N ILE A 46 5.93 1.77 -17.43
CA ILE A 46 6.59 1.10 -16.31
C ILE A 46 7.38 -0.09 -16.83
N LYS A 47 8.65 -0.19 -16.42
CA LYS A 47 9.52 -1.32 -16.73
C LYS A 47 9.43 -2.37 -15.63
N ILE A 48 9.50 -3.65 -15.98
CA ILE A 48 9.52 -4.75 -15.01
C ILE A 48 10.87 -5.44 -15.13
N SER A 49 11.55 -5.69 -14.01
CA SER A 49 12.85 -6.34 -14.00
C SER A 49 13.10 -7.11 -12.70
N MET A 50 14.03 -8.06 -12.74
CA MET A 50 14.51 -8.74 -11.54
C MET A 50 15.64 -7.92 -10.89
N MET A 51 15.69 -7.89 -9.56
CA MET A 51 16.78 -7.27 -8.82
C MET A 51 17.21 -8.19 -7.67
N SER A 52 18.45 -8.68 -7.73
CA SER A 52 19.04 -9.51 -6.69
C SER A 52 19.38 -8.70 -5.43
N GLY A 53 19.40 -9.38 -4.28
CA GLY A 53 19.76 -8.78 -2.99
C GLY A 53 18.69 -7.86 -2.40
N MET A 54 17.44 -8.04 -2.81
CA MET A 54 16.29 -7.37 -2.21
C MET A 54 15.86 -8.10 -0.93
N ASP A 55 15.57 -7.36 0.14
CA ASP A 55 14.89 -7.90 1.33
C ASP A 55 13.38 -8.10 1.07
N ALA A 56 12.82 -7.30 0.16
CA ALA A 56 11.43 -7.32 -0.27
C ALA A 56 11.17 -8.40 -1.34
N ILE A 57 9.92 -8.84 -1.46
CA ILE A 57 9.49 -9.72 -2.57
C ILE A 57 9.42 -8.93 -3.88
N GLY A 58 8.89 -7.70 -3.80
CA GLY A 58 8.78 -6.76 -4.91
C GLY A 58 8.81 -5.31 -4.45
N THR A 59 9.03 -4.38 -5.38
CA THR A 59 8.85 -2.94 -5.11
C THR A 59 8.59 -2.17 -6.38
N TYR A 60 7.66 -1.23 -6.31
CA TYR A 60 7.46 -0.18 -7.29
C TYR A 60 8.31 1.06 -6.95
N ASP A 61 9.19 1.46 -7.88
CA ASP A 61 9.98 2.68 -7.81
C ASP A 61 9.48 3.70 -8.85
N ASP A 62 8.65 4.65 -8.40
CA ASP A 62 8.10 5.72 -9.23
C ASP A 62 9.18 6.57 -9.91
N ALA A 63 10.30 6.83 -9.23
CA ALA A 63 11.37 7.67 -9.77
C ALA A 63 12.09 6.99 -10.94
N LYS A 64 12.21 5.66 -10.89
CA LYS A 64 12.76 4.85 -11.99
C LYS A 64 11.68 4.38 -12.96
N ARG A 65 10.40 4.66 -12.69
CA ARG A 65 9.25 4.08 -13.41
C ARG A 65 9.41 2.58 -13.60
N SER A 66 9.76 1.87 -12.53
CA SER A 66 10.12 0.45 -12.61
C SER A 66 9.56 -0.36 -11.46
N ILE A 67 9.15 -1.58 -11.76
CA ILE A 67 8.87 -2.65 -10.81
C ILE A 67 10.10 -3.55 -10.75
N PHE A 68 10.57 -3.80 -9.53
CA PHE A 68 11.63 -4.76 -9.26
C PHE A 68 11.07 -5.95 -8.51
N LEU A 69 11.37 -7.15 -8.99
CA LEU A 69 10.99 -8.42 -8.36
C LEU A 69 12.24 -9.13 -7.83
N ASN A 70 12.10 -9.79 -6.68
CA ASN A 70 13.19 -10.56 -6.10
C ASN A 70 13.30 -11.94 -6.79
N PRO A 71 14.41 -12.24 -7.49
CA PRO A 71 14.56 -13.50 -8.22
C PRO A 71 14.67 -14.73 -7.31
N GLU A 72 14.86 -14.58 -6.01
CA GLU A 72 14.93 -15.70 -5.05
C GLU A 72 13.55 -16.24 -4.65
N MET A 73 12.48 -15.51 -4.97
CA MET A 73 11.11 -15.89 -4.65
C MET A 73 10.53 -16.84 -5.71
N SER A 74 9.53 -17.64 -5.35
CA SER A 74 8.86 -18.54 -6.30
C SER A 74 7.99 -17.78 -7.30
N ASP A 75 7.69 -18.38 -8.45
CA ASP A 75 6.85 -17.75 -9.48
C ASP A 75 5.43 -17.49 -8.99
N GLU A 76 4.87 -18.38 -8.17
CA GLU A 76 3.52 -18.25 -7.61
C GLU A 76 3.41 -16.99 -6.75
N ILE A 77 4.45 -16.72 -5.95
CA ILE A 77 4.55 -15.51 -5.13
C ILE A 77 4.76 -14.28 -6.04
N LEU A 78 5.69 -14.37 -6.98
CA LEU A 78 6.05 -13.23 -7.84
C LEU A 78 4.91 -12.83 -8.79
N MET A 79 4.08 -13.75 -9.28
CA MET A 79 2.94 -13.44 -10.13
C MET A 79 1.94 -12.52 -9.41
N THR A 80 1.60 -12.84 -8.17
CA THR A 80 0.67 -12.00 -7.38
C THR A 80 1.34 -10.69 -6.96
N THR A 81 2.60 -10.74 -6.57
CA THR A 81 3.38 -9.55 -6.17
C THR A 81 3.53 -8.57 -7.34
N LEU A 82 3.73 -9.07 -8.57
CA LEU A 82 3.78 -8.24 -9.76
C LEU A 82 2.48 -7.44 -9.96
N VAL A 83 1.32 -8.04 -9.69
CA VAL A 83 0.02 -7.32 -9.73
C VAL A 83 -0.07 -6.26 -8.64
N HIS A 84 0.42 -6.54 -7.43
CA HIS A 84 0.49 -5.57 -6.32
C HIS A 84 1.34 -4.36 -6.71
N GLU A 85 2.58 -4.57 -7.14
CA GLU A 85 3.48 -3.48 -7.49
C GLU A 85 2.99 -2.69 -8.72
N ALA A 86 2.39 -3.38 -9.70
CA ALA A 86 1.77 -2.72 -10.84
C ALA A 86 0.56 -1.89 -10.43
N ARG A 87 -0.19 -2.29 -9.39
CA ARG A 87 -1.33 -1.51 -8.89
C ARG A 87 -0.89 -0.14 -8.37
N HIS A 88 0.25 -0.03 -7.70
CA HIS A 88 0.78 1.26 -7.26
C HIS A 88 1.04 2.25 -8.41
N SER A 89 1.30 1.76 -9.63
CA SER A 89 1.50 2.64 -10.80
C SER A 89 0.21 3.31 -11.32
N ASP A 90 -0.96 2.82 -10.91
CA ASP A 90 -2.28 3.40 -11.25
C ASP A 90 -2.87 4.25 -10.10
N GLN A 91 -2.25 4.21 -8.93
CA GLN A 91 -2.72 4.99 -7.78
C GLN A 91 -2.30 6.45 -7.92
N SER A 92 -3.29 7.35 -7.97
CA SER A 92 -3.06 8.79 -8.21
C SER A 92 -2.94 9.63 -6.93
N VAL A 93 -3.29 9.04 -5.78
CA VAL A 93 -3.18 9.68 -4.46
C VAL A 93 -1.96 9.12 -3.76
N TYR A 94 -1.07 10.01 -3.34
CA TYR A 94 0.13 9.68 -2.59
C TYR A 94 0.36 10.70 -1.48
N TYR A 95 1.07 10.30 -0.44
CA TYR A 95 1.50 11.21 0.61
C TYR A 95 2.89 11.76 0.34
N THR A 96 3.17 12.92 0.92
CA THR A 96 4.43 13.64 0.78
C THR A 96 4.81 14.22 2.15
N SER A 97 6.03 14.74 2.26
CA SER A 97 6.51 15.43 3.45
C SER A 97 5.73 16.69 3.84
N THR A 98 4.81 17.13 2.98
CA THR A 98 3.92 18.29 3.20
C THR A 98 2.53 17.91 3.71
N ASN A 99 2.23 16.61 3.85
CA ASN A 99 0.97 16.17 4.43
C ASN A 99 1.00 16.22 5.96
N THR A 100 -0.17 16.29 6.60
CA THR A 100 -0.26 15.96 8.03
C THR A 100 0.16 14.49 8.24
N ILE A 101 0.70 14.15 9.41
CA ILE A 101 1.12 12.76 9.65
C ILE A 101 -0.09 11.81 9.61
N GLU A 102 -1.23 12.23 10.14
CA GLU A 102 -2.51 11.51 10.01
C GLU A 102 -2.85 11.21 8.55
N SER A 103 -2.80 12.21 7.67
CA SER A 103 -3.11 12.02 6.26
C SER A 103 -2.09 11.13 5.55
N ALA A 104 -0.80 11.24 5.90
CA ALA A 104 0.21 10.36 5.34
C ALA A 104 -0.06 8.89 5.68
N ILE A 105 -0.42 8.62 6.94
CA ILE A 105 -0.79 7.28 7.41
C ILE A 105 -2.05 6.79 6.71
N LYS A 106 -3.13 7.59 6.67
CA LYS A 106 -4.40 7.20 6.03
C LYS A 106 -4.25 6.92 4.54
N VAL A 107 -3.49 7.75 3.83
CA VAL A 107 -3.19 7.54 2.40
C VAL A 107 -2.43 6.23 2.22
N ASN A 108 -1.36 6.01 2.98
CA ASN A 108 -0.58 4.78 2.87
C ASN A 108 -1.42 3.53 3.14
N ARG A 109 -2.17 3.51 4.25
CA ARG A 109 -3.07 2.41 4.60
C ARG A 109 -4.06 2.10 3.49
N ALA A 110 -4.67 3.14 2.91
CA ALA A 110 -5.59 2.95 1.80
C ALA A 110 -4.88 2.39 0.56
N MET A 111 -3.70 2.93 0.19
CA MET A 111 -2.89 2.46 -0.96
C MET A 111 -2.56 0.97 -0.85
N GLU A 112 -2.06 0.56 0.30
CA GLU A 112 -1.68 -0.83 0.56
C GLU A 112 -2.90 -1.76 0.62
N ALA A 113 -3.97 -1.34 1.29
CA ALA A 113 -5.22 -2.11 1.34
C ALA A 113 -5.84 -2.31 -0.06
N ASP A 114 -5.76 -1.30 -0.94
CA ASP A 114 -6.20 -1.41 -2.34
C ASP A 114 -5.30 -2.34 -3.15
N ALA A 115 -3.98 -2.19 -3.06
CA ALA A 115 -3.02 -3.07 -3.73
C ALA A 115 -3.20 -4.53 -3.30
N MET A 116 -3.35 -4.78 -2.00
CA MET A 116 -3.59 -6.11 -1.43
C MET A 116 -4.94 -6.71 -1.81
N ALA A 117 -6.01 -5.90 -1.88
CA ALA A 117 -7.32 -6.38 -2.33
C ALA A 117 -7.28 -6.80 -3.80
N VAL A 118 -6.63 -6.01 -4.66
CA VAL A 118 -6.45 -6.32 -6.08
C VAL A 118 -5.53 -7.53 -6.28
N GLN A 119 -4.44 -7.63 -5.53
CA GLN A 119 -3.56 -8.80 -5.52
C GLN A 119 -4.33 -10.07 -5.11
N CYS A 120 -5.12 -10.01 -4.04
CA CYS A 120 -5.97 -11.13 -3.60
C CYS A 120 -6.96 -11.56 -4.69
N ALA A 121 -7.60 -10.58 -5.35
CA ALA A 121 -8.56 -10.85 -6.41
C ALA A 121 -7.91 -11.54 -7.62
N ALA A 122 -6.75 -11.06 -8.05
CA ALA A 122 -5.97 -11.68 -9.11
C ALA A 122 -5.48 -13.08 -8.72
N ALA A 123 -4.91 -13.24 -7.51
CA ALA A 123 -4.51 -14.54 -6.99
C ALA A 123 -5.67 -15.54 -6.99
N PHE A 124 -6.86 -15.07 -6.58
CA PHE A 124 -8.06 -15.88 -6.64
C PHE A 124 -8.36 -16.29 -8.08
N GLU A 125 -8.40 -15.40 -9.06
CA GLU A 125 -8.64 -15.76 -10.47
C GLU A 125 -7.60 -16.78 -11.00
N MET A 126 -6.31 -16.53 -10.77
CA MET A 126 -5.20 -17.40 -11.22
C MET A 126 -5.24 -18.81 -10.60
N ARG A 127 -5.96 -18.99 -9.47
CA ARG A 127 -6.10 -20.31 -8.80
C ARG A 127 -6.72 -21.39 -9.68
N ILE A 128 -7.46 -21.00 -10.73
CA ILE A 128 -8.12 -21.95 -11.63
C ILE A 128 -7.11 -22.69 -12.49
N SER A 129 -6.05 -22.01 -12.94
CA SER A 129 -4.94 -22.63 -13.66
C SER A 129 -3.95 -23.28 -12.71
N ASP A 130 -3.66 -22.63 -11.58
CA ASP A 130 -2.70 -23.12 -10.60
C ASP A 130 -3.18 -22.80 -9.16
N PRO A 131 -3.76 -23.78 -8.45
CA PRO A 131 -4.26 -23.59 -7.09
C PRO A 131 -3.20 -23.15 -6.07
N ALA A 132 -1.90 -23.41 -6.33
CA ALA A 132 -0.83 -23.03 -5.42
C ALA A 132 -0.73 -21.51 -5.27
N ILE A 133 -1.02 -20.74 -6.33
CA ILE A 133 -0.95 -19.27 -6.32
C ILE A 133 -1.82 -18.66 -5.22
N PHE A 134 -3.10 -19.05 -5.15
CA PHE A 134 -3.99 -18.54 -4.10
C PHE A 134 -3.70 -19.15 -2.73
N SER A 135 -3.22 -20.41 -2.70
CA SER A 135 -2.81 -21.06 -1.44
C SER A 135 -1.66 -20.33 -0.77
N GLU A 136 -0.62 -19.96 -1.53
CA GLU A 136 0.53 -19.17 -1.06
C GLU A 136 0.08 -17.79 -0.56
N PHE A 137 -0.73 -17.07 -1.35
CA PHE A 137 -1.27 -15.78 -0.92
C PHE A 137 -2.07 -15.91 0.38
N LYS A 138 -2.94 -16.92 0.49
CA LYS A 138 -3.75 -17.18 1.68
C LYS A 138 -2.92 -17.60 2.89
N GLY A 139 -1.80 -18.29 2.68
CA GLY A 139 -0.85 -18.63 3.73
C GLY A 139 -0.20 -17.40 4.35
N LYS A 140 0.12 -16.39 3.53
CA LYS A 140 0.73 -15.14 3.97
C LYS A 140 -0.28 -14.12 4.52
N HIS A 141 -1.44 -13.99 3.87
CA HIS A 141 -2.46 -12.98 4.18
C HIS A 141 -3.85 -13.62 4.40
N PRO A 142 -4.00 -14.43 5.45
CA PRO A 142 -5.19 -15.26 5.64
C PRO A 142 -6.47 -14.44 5.89
N LEU A 143 -6.40 -13.29 6.56
CA LEU A 143 -7.57 -12.45 6.82
C LEU A 143 -8.16 -11.88 5.52
N ILE A 144 -7.29 -11.31 4.69
CA ILE A 144 -7.64 -10.73 3.38
C ILE A 144 -8.22 -11.82 2.47
N ALA A 145 -7.52 -12.95 2.34
CA ALA A 145 -7.93 -14.06 1.47
C ALA A 145 -9.28 -14.67 1.90
N LYS A 146 -9.50 -14.87 3.20
CA LYS A 146 -10.77 -15.41 3.73
C LYS A 146 -11.93 -14.43 3.50
N ALA A 147 -11.72 -13.14 3.73
CA ALA A 147 -12.73 -12.11 3.55
C ALA A 147 -13.17 -11.99 2.07
N TYR A 148 -12.19 -11.97 1.15
CA TYR A 148 -12.46 -11.99 -0.29
C TYR A 148 -13.21 -13.25 -0.70
N GLU A 149 -12.70 -14.43 -0.32
CA GLU A 149 -13.25 -15.73 -0.71
C GLU A 149 -14.69 -15.92 -0.22
N ALA A 150 -14.99 -15.51 1.01
CA ALA A 150 -16.34 -15.58 1.56
C ALA A 150 -17.32 -14.69 0.77
N GLU A 151 -16.93 -13.44 0.52
CA GLU A 151 -17.80 -12.46 -0.13
C GLU A 151 -18.01 -12.77 -1.63
N ILE A 152 -16.97 -13.18 -2.36
CA ILE A 152 -17.13 -13.54 -3.77
C ILE A 152 -17.97 -14.81 -3.95
N LYS A 153 -17.92 -15.76 -3.00
CA LYS A 153 -18.73 -16.97 -3.03
C LYS A 153 -20.21 -16.66 -2.81
N SER A 154 -20.54 -15.75 -1.89
CA SER A 154 -21.91 -15.40 -1.52
C SER A 154 -22.55 -14.42 -2.51
N SER A 155 -21.86 -13.33 -2.84
CA SER A 155 -22.43 -12.23 -3.61
C SER A 155 -22.27 -12.38 -5.12
N LYS A 156 -21.26 -13.15 -5.57
CA LYS A 156 -20.78 -13.17 -6.96
C LYS A 156 -20.41 -11.78 -7.50
N ASP A 157 -20.11 -10.83 -6.62
CA ASP A 157 -19.81 -9.44 -6.95
C ASP A 157 -18.36 -9.13 -6.57
N THR A 158 -17.50 -8.96 -7.58
CA THR A 158 -16.08 -8.62 -7.39
C THR A 158 -15.88 -7.31 -6.64
N GLN A 159 -16.75 -6.31 -6.81
CA GLN A 159 -16.60 -5.03 -6.11
C GLN A 159 -16.86 -5.17 -4.61
N LYS A 160 -17.86 -5.98 -4.23
CA LYS A 160 -18.08 -6.32 -2.82
C LYS A 160 -16.93 -7.14 -2.24
N ALA A 161 -16.43 -8.12 -3.00
CA ALA A 161 -15.29 -8.92 -2.57
C ALA A 161 -14.01 -8.09 -2.37
N LEU A 162 -13.73 -7.14 -3.28
CA LEU A 162 -12.64 -6.17 -3.13
C LEU A 162 -12.83 -5.31 -1.88
N SER A 163 -14.05 -4.80 -1.64
CA SER A 163 -14.36 -4.04 -0.41
C SER A 163 -14.14 -4.87 0.86
N SER A 164 -14.53 -6.14 0.85
CA SER A 164 -14.32 -7.06 1.98
C SER A 164 -12.82 -7.31 2.24
N ALA A 165 -12.05 -7.59 1.19
CA ALA A 165 -10.60 -7.78 1.28
C ALA A 165 -9.86 -6.52 1.75
N PHE A 166 -10.25 -5.36 1.22
CA PHE A 166 -9.71 -4.06 1.60
C PHE A 166 -9.88 -3.80 3.10
N LYS A 167 -11.10 -4.04 3.63
CA LYS A 167 -11.37 -3.86 5.06
C LYS A 167 -10.58 -4.84 5.92
N ALA A 168 -10.48 -6.10 5.48
CA ALA A 168 -9.74 -7.14 6.20
C ALA A 168 -8.23 -6.87 6.30
N TRP A 169 -7.65 -6.04 5.42
CA TRP A 169 -6.26 -5.58 5.56
C TRP A 169 -6.07 -4.78 6.85
N TYR A 170 -7.04 -3.93 7.23
CA TYR A 170 -6.97 -3.12 8.45
C TYR A 170 -7.03 -3.97 9.73
N SER A 171 -7.56 -5.20 9.64
CA SER A 171 -7.64 -6.13 10.75
C SER A 171 -6.33 -6.91 10.97
N ASP A 172 -5.35 -6.85 10.04
CA ASP A 172 -4.02 -7.47 10.19
C ASP A 172 -3.07 -6.53 10.94
N GLU A 173 -3.27 -6.43 12.26
CA GLU A 173 -2.69 -5.38 13.08
C GLU A 173 -1.16 -5.26 12.95
N LYS A 174 -0.44 -6.39 12.95
CA LYS A 174 1.03 -6.38 12.84
C LYS A 174 1.49 -5.88 11.48
N TYR A 175 0.76 -6.25 10.42
CA TYR A 175 1.07 -5.83 9.07
C TYR A 175 0.83 -4.33 8.91
N VAL A 176 -0.32 -3.83 9.38
CA VAL A 176 -0.64 -2.39 9.39
C VAL A 176 0.39 -1.60 10.20
N ASP A 177 0.74 -2.07 11.40
CA ASP A 177 1.70 -1.40 12.28
C ASP A 177 3.08 -1.23 11.62
N SER A 178 3.54 -2.20 10.82
CA SER A 178 4.80 -2.06 10.08
C SER A 178 4.76 -0.96 9.02
N TYR A 179 3.63 -0.83 8.29
CA TYR A 179 3.48 0.24 7.30
C TYR A 179 3.37 1.62 7.95
N ASP A 180 2.63 1.73 9.05
CA ASP A 180 2.55 2.98 9.79
C ASP A 180 3.92 3.41 10.33
N HIS A 181 4.72 2.45 10.81
CA HIS A 181 6.09 2.71 11.25
C HIS A 181 6.97 3.25 10.12
N ASP A 182 6.86 2.70 8.91
CA ASP A 182 7.61 3.15 7.75
C ASP A 182 7.21 4.58 7.33
N VAL A 183 5.90 4.89 7.35
CA VAL A 183 5.40 6.27 7.15
C VAL A 183 5.96 7.20 8.22
N ALA A 184 5.94 6.81 9.50
CA ALA A 184 6.50 7.61 10.59
C ALA A 184 8.01 7.86 10.40
N CYS A 185 8.76 6.86 9.93
CA CYS A 185 10.18 6.99 9.61
C CYS A 185 10.44 7.93 8.44
N PHE A 186 9.64 7.85 7.38
CA PHE A 186 9.68 8.80 6.26
C PHE A 186 9.41 10.22 6.74
N MET A 187 8.32 10.41 7.50
CA MET A 187 7.95 11.72 8.02
C MET A 187 9.03 12.27 8.95
N LYS A 188 9.62 11.45 9.83
CA LYS A 188 10.70 11.91 10.72
C LYS A 188 11.88 12.53 9.95
N LYS A 189 12.24 11.93 8.81
CA LYS A 189 13.35 12.40 7.96
C LYS A 189 12.99 13.63 7.11
N HIS A 190 11.77 13.67 6.58
CA HIS A 190 11.41 14.62 5.51
C HIS A 190 10.40 15.68 5.92
N TYR A 191 9.71 15.52 7.06
CA TYR A 191 8.59 16.36 7.48
C TYR A 191 8.96 17.84 7.49
N SER A 192 8.26 18.63 6.67
CA SER A 192 8.50 20.06 6.52
C SER A 192 7.27 20.83 7.00
N PRO A 193 7.32 21.47 8.19
CA PRO A 193 6.19 22.20 8.75
C PRO A 193 5.94 23.56 8.05
N SER A 194 6.42 23.75 6.80
CA SER A 194 6.15 24.98 6.04
C SER A 194 4.64 25.21 5.91
N ARG A 195 4.24 26.48 6.01
CA ARG A 195 3.01 27.07 6.59
C ARG A 195 1.61 26.46 6.32
N SER A 196 1.45 25.38 5.55
CA SER A 196 0.16 24.69 5.41
C SER A 196 0.38 23.22 5.11
N LEU A 197 0.30 22.37 6.15
CA LEU A 197 0.26 20.93 5.96
C LEU A 197 -1.05 20.56 5.24
N ARG A 198 -0.95 19.64 4.29
CA ARG A 198 -2.08 19.19 3.47
C ARG A 198 -2.76 17.99 4.12
N SER A 199 -4.04 18.12 4.42
CA SER A 199 -4.89 16.97 4.76
C SER A 199 -5.45 16.32 3.49
N VAL A 200 -5.53 15.00 3.44
CA VAL A 200 -6.26 14.26 2.39
C VAL A 200 -7.62 13.86 2.96
N SER A 201 -8.70 14.10 2.22
CA SER A 201 -10.04 13.75 2.69
C SER A 201 -10.38 12.29 2.40
N ASP A 202 -11.22 11.68 3.24
CA ASP A 202 -11.73 10.31 3.01
C ASP A 202 -12.44 10.20 1.65
N ARG A 203 -13.08 11.29 1.19
CA ARG A 203 -13.68 11.36 -0.14
C ARG A 203 -12.62 11.23 -1.24
N ASP A 204 -11.48 11.89 -1.10
CA ASP A 204 -10.40 11.80 -2.10
C ASP A 204 -9.79 10.40 -2.13
N LEU A 205 -9.65 9.74 -0.98
CA LEU A 205 -9.24 8.33 -0.89
C LEU A 205 -10.22 7.43 -1.65
N VAL A 206 -11.51 7.53 -1.35
CA VAL A 206 -12.54 6.71 -2.01
C VAL A 206 -12.59 6.97 -3.52
N MET A 207 -12.60 8.24 -3.95
CA MET A 207 -12.82 8.58 -5.36
C MET A 207 -11.63 8.22 -6.25
N ASN A 208 -10.40 8.39 -5.75
CA ASN A 208 -9.19 8.35 -6.58
C ASN A 208 -8.32 7.12 -6.31
N LEU A 209 -8.62 6.35 -5.26
CA LEU A 209 -7.84 5.17 -4.89
C LEU A 209 -8.71 3.91 -4.84
N CYS A 210 -9.78 3.91 -4.04
CA CYS A 210 -10.61 2.72 -3.80
C CYS A 210 -12.11 2.96 -4.12
N PRO A 211 -12.49 3.17 -5.39
CA PRO A 211 -13.86 3.54 -5.78
C PRO A 211 -14.92 2.47 -5.46
N TYR A 212 -14.52 1.21 -5.27
CA TYR A 212 -15.40 0.14 -4.79
C TYR A 212 -15.86 0.34 -3.33
N MET A 213 -15.19 1.20 -2.56
CA MET A 213 -15.58 1.59 -1.20
C MET A 213 -16.64 2.70 -1.17
N ARG A 214 -17.12 3.21 -2.32
CA ARG A 214 -18.05 4.36 -2.38
C ARG A 214 -19.36 4.20 -1.60
N ASN A 215 -19.78 2.97 -1.37
CA ASN A 215 -21.01 2.64 -0.64
C ASN A 215 -20.76 2.46 0.86
N ASP A 216 -19.49 2.40 1.30
CA ASP A 216 -19.08 2.22 2.70
C ASP A 216 -18.40 3.51 3.20
N LYS A 217 -19.17 4.59 3.20
CA LYS A 217 -18.68 5.97 3.41
C LYS A 217 -18.13 6.20 4.82
N ASP A 218 -18.56 5.39 5.78
CA ASP A 218 -18.20 5.54 7.19
C ASP A 218 -16.98 4.70 7.58
N PHE A 219 -16.49 3.82 6.70
CA PHE A 219 -15.35 2.96 6.99
C PHE A 219 -14.11 3.77 7.40
N PHE A 220 -13.76 4.81 6.66
CA PHE A 220 -12.60 5.66 6.97
C PHE A 220 -12.78 6.53 8.22
N ALA A 221 -14.00 6.65 8.76
CA ALA A 221 -14.28 7.28 10.05
C ALA A 221 -14.39 6.25 11.20
N SER A 222 -14.35 4.96 10.89
CA SER A 222 -14.53 3.88 11.86
C SER A 222 -13.36 3.75 12.83
N LYS A 223 -13.62 3.12 13.97
CA LYS A 223 -12.56 2.74 14.92
C LYS A 223 -11.50 1.87 14.26
N GLU A 224 -11.88 0.93 13.41
CA GLU A 224 -10.98 -0.01 12.75
C GLU A 224 -9.98 0.71 11.84
N ALA A 225 -10.46 1.60 10.96
CA ALA A 225 -9.60 2.33 10.05
C ALA A 225 -8.66 3.35 10.74
N ASN A 226 -9.02 3.79 11.95
CA ASN A 226 -8.33 4.87 12.68
C ASN A 226 -7.62 4.40 13.97
N THR A 227 -7.48 3.10 14.21
CA THR A 227 -6.70 2.59 15.36
C THR A 227 -5.23 2.47 14.99
N MET A 228 -4.36 2.98 15.86
CA MET A 228 -2.90 2.87 15.75
C MET A 228 -2.31 2.23 17.00
N ASN A 229 -1.20 1.52 16.85
CA ASN A 229 -0.38 1.07 17.96
C ASN A 229 0.22 2.27 18.74
N ARG A 230 0.24 2.17 20.08
CA ARG A 230 0.79 3.18 21.00
C ARG A 230 2.21 3.62 20.64
N GLU A 231 3.10 2.68 20.35
CA GLU A 231 4.51 2.99 20.09
C GLU A 231 4.66 3.83 18.81
N VAL A 232 3.95 3.43 17.75
CA VAL A 232 3.96 4.16 16.48
C VAL A 232 3.27 5.51 16.63
N TYR A 233 2.15 5.57 17.35
CA TYR A 233 1.44 6.81 17.66
C TYR A 233 2.34 7.82 18.38
N ASP A 234 3.02 7.41 19.45
CA ASP A 234 3.88 8.30 20.24
C ASP A 234 5.10 8.78 19.42
N ALA A 235 5.72 7.87 18.65
CA ALA A 235 6.83 8.21 17.76
C ALA A 235 6.40 9.22 16.68
N ALA A 236 5.24 9.00 16.06
CA ALA A 236 4.68 9.86 15.04
C ALA A 236 4.27 11.23 15.60
N ARG A 237 3.60 11.23 16.77
CA ARG A 237 3.20 12.46 17.48
C ARG A 237 4.40 13.33 17.82
N LYS A 238 5.50 12.71 18.26
CA LYS A 238 6.74 13.41 18.60
C LYS A 238 7.27 14.25 17.43
N ILE A 239 7.18 13.74 16.19
CA ILE A 239 7.63 14.45 14.98
C ILE A 239 6.92 15.80 14.81
N GLU A 240 5.60 15.85 15.03
CA GLU A 240 4.87 17.12 14.95
C GLU A 240 5.23 18.02 16.13
N THR A 241 5.26 17.46 17.36
CA THR A 241 5.46 18.27 18.57
C THR A 241 6.88 18.84 18.74
N ASP A 242 7.89 18.20 18.18
CA ASP A 242 9.30 18.66 18.22
C ASP A 242 9.52 19.84 17.27
N LYS A 243 8.71 19.96 16.21
CA LYS A 243 8.78 21.06 15.24
C LYS A 243 7.77 22.18 15.51
N MET A 244 6.94 22.08 16.54
CA MET A 244 6.00 23.14 16.92
C MET A 244 6.68 24.24 17.77
N PRO A 245 6.35 25.54 17.54
CA PRO A 245 6.85 26.63 18.36
C PRO A 245 6.51 26.45 19.84
N SER A 246 7.48 26.72 20.72
CA SER A 246 7.33 26.63 22.18
C SER A 246 6.24 27.54 22.75
N SER A 247 5.79 28.55 22.01
CA SER A 247 4.72 29.49 22.39
C SER A 247 3.32 28.89 22.37
N ARG A 248 3.11 27.68 21.82
CA ARG A 248 1.80 27.00 21.85
C ARG A 248 1.58 26.28 23.18
N LYS A 249 0.64 26.77 23.99
CA LYS A 249 0.26 26.22 25.31
C LYS A 249 -0.25 24.77 25.29
N VAL A 250 -0.80 24.31 24.16
CA VAL A 250 -1.24 22.92 23.96
C VAL A 250 -0.61 22.40 22.67
N LYS A 251 0.23 21.37 22.77
CA LYS A 251 0.79 20.67 21.60
C LYS A 251 -0.23 19.67 21.06
N ARG A 252 -1.20 20.20 20.32
CA ARG A 252 -2.20 19.43 19.56
C ARG A 252 -1.57 18.91 18.28
N THR A 253 -1.89 17.69 17.86
CA THR A 253 -1.33 17.07 16.66
C THR A 253 -2.41 16.57 15.73
N SER A 254 -2.08 16.33 14.46
CA SER A 254 -3.02 15.73 13.50
C SER A 254 -3.48 14.33 13.94
N LEU A 255 -2.69 13.64 14.75
CA LEU A 255 -3.00 12.32 15.28
C LEU A 255 -3.99 12.34 16.45
N ASP A 256 -4.37 13.52 16.97
CA ASP A 256 -5.32 13.60 18.09
C ASP A 256 -6.72 13.03 17.72
N THR A 257 -6.99 12.79 16.43
CA THR A 257 -8.20 12.17 15.86
C THR A 257 -8.16 10.64 15.82
N MET A 258 -7.01 10.01 16.08
CA MET A 258 -6.81 8.56 15.97
C MET A 258 -7.13 7.85 17.30
N TYR A 259 -7.62 6.62 17.21
CA TYR A 259 -7.70 5.71 18.34
C TYR A 259 -6.32 5.13 18.60
N VAL A 260 -6.00 4.87 19.88
CA VAL A 260 -4.69 4.32 20.25
C VAL A 260 -4.84 3.02 21.00
N LYS A 261 -4.19 1.96 20.50
CA LYS A 261 -4.18 0.63 21.10
C LYS A 261 -2.88 0.41 21.86
N GLU A 262 -3.00 0.06 23.12
CA GLU A 262 -1.90 -0.33 24.00
C GLU A 262 -1.43 -1.76 23.71
N SER A 263 -0.27 -2.14 24.26
CA SER A 263 0.28 -3.50 24.13
C SER A 263 -0.59 -4.59 24.79
N ASP A 264 -1.43 -4.21 25.77
CA ASP A 264 -2.41 -5.10 26.40
C ASP A 264 -3.73 -5.22 25.60
N GLY A 265 -3.82 -4.57 24.44
CA GLY A 265 -5.00 -4.56 23.57
C GLY A 265 -6.06 -3.53 23.95
N LYS A 266 -5.89 -2.77 25.04
CA LYS A 266 -6.81 -1.69 25.41
C LYS A 266 -6.77 -0.58 24.36
N VAL A 267 -7.94 -0.16 23.89
CA VAL A 267 -8.07 0.94 22.93
C VAL A 267 -8.60 2.20 23.61
N THR A 268 -7.83 3.27 23.55
CA THR A 268 -8.19 4.61 24.03
C THR A 268 -8.79 5.41 22.89
N PRO A 269 -9.91 6.14 23.11
CA PRO A 269 -10.52 6.97 22.09
C PRO A 269 -9.66 8.21 21.74
N PRO A 270 -9.93 8.86 20.59
CA PRO A 270 -9.29 10.11 20.21
C PRO A 270 -9.40 11.20 21.27
N LEU A 271 -8.40 12.08 21.35
CA LEU A 271 -8.31 13.14 22.36
C LEU A 271 -9.34 14.27 22.16
N ASP A 272 -9.92 14.42 20.96
CA ASP A 272 -10.90 15.47 20.67
C ASP A 272 -11.66 15.19 19.37
N ARG A 273 -12.96 15.45 19.35
CA ARG A 273 -13.80 15.38 18.13
C ARG A 273 -13.89 16.73 17.40
N SER A 274 -13.36 17.82 17.97
CA SER A 274 -13.61 19.20 17.53
C SER A 274 -12.45 19.88 16.79
N TYR A 275 -11.43 19.13 16.36
CA TYR A 275 -10.33 19.71 15.57
C TYR A 275 -10.93 20.42 14.33
N PRO A 276 -10.76 21.75 14.18
CA PRO A 276 -11.25 22.42 12.99
C PRO A 276 -10.47 21.83 11.82
N GLN A 277 -11.22 21.31 10.83
CA GLN A 277 -10.66 20.85 9.56
C GLN A 277 -9.67 21.91 9.07
N MET A 278 -8.37 21.68 9.27
CA MET A 278 -7.33 22.54 8.72
C MET A 278 -7.62 22.60 7.22
N GLN A 279 -7.73 23.82 6.68
CA GLN A 279 -8.29 24.12 5.36
C GLN A 279 -8.04 22.99 4.35
N ARG A 280 -9.11 22.24 4.05
CA ARG A 280 -9.13 21.18 3.04
C ARG A 280 -8.83 21.81 1.69
N MET A 281 -7.57 21.81 1.27
CA MET A 281 -7.22 22.09 -0.11
C MET A 281 -7.45 20.83 -0.91
N THR A 282 -8.50 20.84 -1.73
CA THR A 282 -8.73 19.84 -2.78
C THR A 282 -7.52 19.78 -3.69
N VAL A 283 -6.91 18.60 -3.81
CA VAL A 283 -5.75 18.40 -4.69
C VAL A 283 -6.28 18.31 -6.12
N GLN A 284 -6.31 19.45 -6.82
CA GLN A 284 -6.28 19.44 -8.28
C GLN A 284 -4.84 19.23 -8.72
N ASN A 285 -4.61 18.11 -9.41
CA ASN A 285 -3.52 17.79 -10.33
C ASN A 285 -2.22 18.59 -10.18
N MET A 286 -1.17 17.99 -9.60
CA MET A 286 0.21 18.18 -10.09
C MET A 286 1.08 16.97 -9.74
N ALA A 287 1.49 16.25 -10.78
CA ALA A 287 2.54 15.25 -10.73
C ALA A 287 3.89 15.92 -10.41
N ALA A 288 4.50 15.53 -9.29
CA ALA A 288 5.96 15.48 -9.11
C ALA A 288 6.34 14.89 -7.73
N ARG A 289 7.08 13.78 -7.80
CA ARG A 289 8.16 13.31 -6.93
C ARG A 289 7.89 12.78 -5.51
N LEU A 290 8.22 11.48 -5.41
CA LEU A 290 9.09 10.79 -4.43
C LEU A 290 8.50 10.42 -3.05
N GLY A 291 8.20 9.13 -2.93
CA GLY A 291 8.20 8.36 -1.68
C GLY A 291 8.21 6.87 -2.05
N ARG A 292 9.26 6.13 -1.67
CA ARG A 292 9.38 4.68 -1.90
C ARG A 292 8.49 3.92 -0.93
N LEU A 293 7.77 2.91 -1.41
CA LEU A 293 7.17 1.87 -0.61
C LEU A 293 7.73 0.53 -1.08
N SER A 294 8.31 -0.22 -0.14
CA SER A 294 8.77 -1.58 -0.35
C SER A 294 7.79 -2.51 0.35
N SER A 295 7.11 -3.37 -0.40
CA SER A 295 6.25 -4.40 0.17
C SER A 295 7.12 -5.56 0.69
N ARG A 296 6.78 -6.08 1.88
CA ARG A 296 7.40 -7.30 2.45
C ARG A 296 6.51 -8.50 2.22
#